data_AF-A0A355TQ25-F1
#
_entry.id   AF-A0A355TQ25-F1
#
_cell.length_a   1.000
_cell.length_b   1.000
_cell.length_c   1.000
_cell.angle_alpha   90.00
_cell.angle_beta   90.00
_cell.angle_gamma   90.00
#
_symmetry.space_group_name_H-M   'P 1'
#
loop_
_entity.id
_entity.type
_entity.pdbx_description
1 polymer ?
#
loop_
_entity_poly.entity_id
_entity_poly.type
_entity_poly.pdbx_seq_one_letter_code
_entity_poly.pdbx_strand_id
1 'polypeptide(L)'
;MQLLKKQHNEVIRSGQVIKDFSQGRINQAAAAQSLEKICDAATVNFSRFLKVEFSTDQNLKACGTDLIRSELKQIKAASGVLKRNKIERLDLLALQSGEAGVYRSQNRYFRARHNSIRLLVQNMKAAQQKEKSSKKFAKTAWSGALLLNYYQYQLNLLNWQLEELSCAEKLTLALNNLSQGKKAHCSAIAAQVKNLQKKCAQNSALAGTEKLKDAYSQELSSFYRFAEAVAIIETDKSQDSLSRLYRCSANLQKKSKEFENINIVVLQDCLENSQK
;
A
#
# COMPACT_ATOMS: atom_id res chain seq x y z
N MET A 1 -7.37 10.01 4.37
CA MET A 1 -6.77 9.34 3.19
C MET A 1 -5.61 10.12 2.58
N GLN A 2 -5.77 11.39 2.20
CA GLN A 2 -4.69 12.14 1.51
C GLN A 2 -3.38 12.24 2.31
N LEU A 3 -3.43 12.44 3.63
CA LEU A 3 -2.23 12.50 4.47
C LEU A 3 -1.51 11.14 4.58
N LEU A 4 -2.24 10.04 4.77
CA LEU A 4 -1.70 8.68 4.75
C LEU A 4 -1.02 8.37 3.41
N LYS A 5 -1.66 8.76 2.30
CA LYS A 5 -1.07 8.63 0.97
C LYS A 5 0.20 9.48 0.80
N LYS A 6 0.24 10.71 1.32
CA LYS A 6 1.44 11.55 1.29
C LYS A 6 2.59 10.87 2.04
N GLN A 7 2.30 10.34 3.23
CA GLN A 7 3.29 9.63 4.04
C GLN A 7 3.82 8.35 3.36
N HIS A 8 2.91 7.55 2.81
CA HIS A 8 3.29 6.35 2.08
C HIS A 8 4.17 6.67 0.86
N ASN A 9 3.85 7.74 0.12
CA ASN A 9 4.69 8.22 -0.99
C ASN A 9 6.07 8.71 -0.51
N GLU A 10 6.17 9.29 0.68
CA GLU A 10 7.44 9.68 1.30
C GLU A 10 8.29 8.47 1.65
N VAL A 11 7.69 7.38 2.14
CA VAL A 11 8.38 6.09 2.33
C VAL A 11 8.88 5.54 1.00
N ILE A 12 8.04 5.48 -0.03
CA ILE A 12 8.46 5.02 -1.37
C ILE A 12 9.62 5.87 -1.89
N ARG A 13 9.52 7.21 -1.78
CA ARG A 13 10.59 8.13 -2.19
C ARG A 13 11.88 7.91 -1.40
N SER A 14 11.78 7.67 -0.09
CA SER A 14 12.95 7.38 0.74
C SER A 14 13.64 6.09 0.30
N GLY A 15 12.87 5.04 0.00
CA GLY A 15 13.39 3.79 -0.55
C GLY A 15 14.05 3.98 -1.91
N GLN A 16 13.49 4.84 -2.77
CA GLN A 16 14.08 5.16 -4.06
C GLN A 16 15.41 5.91 -3.92
N VAL A 17 15.53 6.85 -2.99
CA VAL A 17 16.80 7.55 -2.70
C VAL A 17 17.87 6.56 -2.22
N ILE A 18 17.52 5.64 -1.32
CA ILE A 18 18.44 4.60 -0.85
C ILE A 18 18.91 3.71 -2.01
N LYS A 19 18.00 3.35 -2.92
CA LYS A 19 18.31 2.58 -4.13
C LYS A 19 19.22 3.33 -5.09
N ASP A 20 18.97 4.61 -5.32
CA ASP A 20 19.80 5.43 -6.22
C ASP A 20 21.21 5.59 -5.67
N PHE A 21 21.34 5.73 -4.36
CA PHE A 21 22.63 5.73 -3.67
C PHE A 21 23.35 4.39 -3.79
N SER A 22 22.67 3.26 -3.50
CA SER A 22 23.29 1.93 -3.56
C SER A 22 23.75 1.53 -4.96
N GLN A 23 23.17 2.13 -6.00
CA GLN A 23 23.56 1.96 -7.40
C GLN A 23 24.60 2.99 -7.88
N GLY A 24 25.11 3.86 -7.00
CA GLY A 24 26.08 4.89 -7.34
C GLY A 24 25.52 6.01 -8.24
N ARG A 25 24.20 6.11 -8.41
CA ARG A 25 23.55 7.12 -9.26
C ARG A 25 23.51 8.49 -8.59
N ILE A 26 23.54 8.51 -7.26
CA ILE A 26 23.70 9.71 -6.45
C ILE A 26 24.80 9.48 -5.42
N ASN A 27 25.54 10.53 -5.07
CA ASN A 27 26.52 10.47 -4.01
C ASN A 27 25.86 10.50 -2.62
N GLN A 28 26.62 10.14 -1.59
CA GLN A 28 26.13 10.03 -0.21
C GLN A 28 25.55 11.36 0.32
N ALA A 29 26.21 12.48 0.05
CA ALA A 29 25.77 13.79 0.51
C ALA A 29 24.40 14.19 -0.10
N ALA A 30 24.23 13.99 -1.40
CA ALA A 30 22.98 14.25 -2.10
C ALA A 30 21.85 13.32 -1.62
N ALA A 31 22.17 12.06 -1.34
CA ALA A 31 21.21 11.10 -0.80
C ALA A 31 20.76 11.47 0.63
N ALA A 32 21.71 11.85 1.50
CA ALA A 32 21.42 12.30 2.86
C ALA A 32 20.54 13.56 2.87
N GLN A 33 20.86 14.57 2.05
CA GLN A 33 20.06 15.79 1.93
C GLN A 33 18.65 15.51 1.40
N SER A 34 18.52 14.58 0.45
CA SER A 34 17.21 14.19 -0.10
C SER A 34 16.34 13.51 0.95
N LEU A 35 16.91 12.58 1.74
CA LEU A 35 16.20 11.92 2.84
C LEU A 35 15.82 12.89 3.95
N GLU A 36 16.64 13.91 4.23
CA GLU A 36 16.33 14.94 5.22
C GLU A 36 15.11 15.76 4.80
N LYS A 37 15.06 16.24 3.55
CA LYS A 37 13.89 16.93 2.99
C LYS A 37 12.62 16.08 3.06
N ILE A 38 12.75 14.78 2.78
CA ILE A 38 11.63 13.83 2.88
C ILE A 38 11.20 13.67 4.36
N CYS A 39 12.15 13.56 5.28
CA CYS A 39 11.89 13.42 6.71
C CYS A 39 11.18 14.65 7.29
N ASP A 40 11.56 15.85 6.87
CA ASP A 40 10.94 17.10 7.33
C ASP A 40 9.49 17.18 6.84
N ALA A 41 9.26 16.89 5.55
CA ALA A 41 7.91 16.82 4.99
C ALA A 41 7.04 15.78 5.71
N ALA A 42 7.59 14.59 5.96
CA ALA A 42 6.93 13.50 6.68
C ALA A 42 6.61 13.86 8.13
N THR A 43 7.48 14.62 8.80
CA THR A 43 7.24 15.10 10.16
C THR A 43 6.08 16.10 10.19
N VAL A 44 6.06 17.05 9.27
CA VAL A 44 4.96 18.03 9.14
C VAL A 44 3.64 17.34 8.84
N ASN A 45 3.63 16.37 7.92
CA ASN A 45 2.42 15.61 7.57
C ASN A 45 1.92 14.75 8.75
N PHE A 46 2.82 14.15 9.53
CA PHE A 46 2.43 13.44 10.75
C PHE A 46 1.79 14.38 11.78
N SER A 47 2.38 15.56 12.04
CA SER A 47 1.79 16.55 12.94
C SER A 47 0.40 17.01 12.47
N ARG A 48 0.20 17.15 11.16
CA ARG A 48 -1.13 17.46 10.59
C ARG A 48 -2.11 16.31 10.80
N PHE A 49 -1.67 15.06 10.64
CA PHE A 49 -2.53 13.89 10.84
C PHE A 49 -3.01 13.77 12.30
N LEU A 50 -2.15 14.06 13.29
CA LEU A 50 -2.52 14.01 14.71
C LEU A 50 -3.69 14.97 15.05
N LYS A 51 -3.77 16.10 14.35
CA LYS A 51 -4.83 17.11 14.51
C LYS A 51 -6.16 16.71 13.85
N VAL A 52 -6.19 15.67 13.03
CA VAL A 52 -7.44 15.19 12.42
C VAL A 52 -8.27 14.47 13.48
N GLU A 53 -9.49 14.94 13.70
CA GLU A 53 -10.46 14.27 14.56
C GLU A 53 -11.15 13.12 13.83
N PHE A 54 -11.27 11.99 14.52
CA PHE A 54 -12.04 10.83 14.06
C PHE A 54 -13.17 10.64 15.07
N SER A 55 -14.32 11.24 14.78
CA SER A 55 -15.45 11.32 15.68
C SER A 55 -16.09 9.95 16.01
N THR A 56 -15.87 8.92 15.20
CA THR A 56 -16.60 7.64 15.31
C THR A 56 -15.73 6.38 15.33
N ASP A 57 -14.41 6.47 15.10
CA ASP A 57 -13.55 5.28 15.06
C ASP A 57 -12.12 5.57 15.60
N GLN A 58 -12.03 5.61 16.93
CA GLN A 58 -10.76 5.85 17.64
C GLN A 58 -9.73 4.74 17.39
N ASN A 59 -10.18 3.50 17.18
CA ASN A 59 -9.28 2.38 16.88
C ASN A 59 -8.64 2.54 15.50
N LEU A 60 -9.41 2.95 14.49
CA LEU A 60 -8.89 3.28 13.17
C LEU A 60 -7.89 4.44 13.24
N LYS A 61 -8.18 5.49 14.03
CA LYS A 61 -7.25 6.61 14.27
C LYS A 61 -5.95 6.12 14.91
N ALA A 62 -6.03 5.30 15.96
CA ALA A 62 -4.87 4.75 16.65
C ALA A 62 -4.01 3.92 15.69
N CYS A 63 -4.61 2.99 14.94
CA CYS A 63 -3.90 2.17 13.96
C CYS A 63 -3.28 3.00 12.83
N GLY A 64 -3.97 4.03 12.35
CA GLY A 64 -3.43 4.95 11.34
C GLY A 64 -2.27 5.80 11.87
N THR A 65 -2.35 6.24 13.14
CA THR A 65 -1.28 6.97 13.82
C THR A 65 -0.05 6.10 13.98
N ASP A 66 -0.23 4.84 14.40
CA ASP A 66 0.86 3.88 14.54
C ASP A 66 1.53 3.57 13.21
N LEU A 67 0.75 3.40 12.13
CA LEU A 67 1.29 3.23 10.79
C LEU A 67 2.19 4.40 10.39
N ILE A 68 1.68 5.63 10.45
CA ILE A 68 2.45 6.83 10.07
C ILE A 68 3.70 6.97 10.95
N ARG A 69 3.61 6.64 12.25
CA ARG A 69 4.75 6.67 13.17
C ARG A 69 5.82 5.64 12.76
N SER A 70 5.42 4.42 12.42
CA SER A 70 6.34 3.38 11.93
C SER A 70 7.02 3.79 10.62
N GLU A 71 6.27 4.35 9.68
CA GLU A 71 6.80 4.87 8.41
C GLU A 71 7.80 6.01 8.65
N LEU A 72 7.48 6.98 9.51
CA LEU A 72 8.39 8.07 9.87
C LEU A 72 9.66 7.56 10.56
N LYS A 73 9.53 6.58 11.46
CA LYS A 73 10.69 5.95 12.12
C LYS A 73 11.62 5.32 11.10
N GLN A 74 11.09 4.67 10.08
CA GLN A 74 11.87 4.06 9.01
C GLN A 74 12.62 5.09 8.16
N ILE A 75 11.95 6.19 7.77
CA ILE A 75 12.58 7.29 7.02
C ILE A 75 13.71 7.91 7.85
N LYS A 76 13.49 8.14 9.15
CA LYS A 76 14.51 8.68 10.06
C LYS A 76 15.70 7.74 10.22
N ALA A 77 15.45 6.44 10.36
CA ALA A 77 16.51 5.44 10.43
C ALA A 77 17.36 5.45 9.15
N ALA A 78 16.72 5.47 7.98
CA ALA A 78 17.43 5.54 6.69
C ALA A 78 18.27 6.81 6.55
N SER A 79 17.71 7.97 6.93
CA SER A 79 18.44 9.24 6.95
C SER A 79 19.65 9.18 7.88
N GLY A 80 19.49 8.60 9.08
CA GLY A 80 20.57 8.43 10.04
C GLY A 80 21.72 7.56 9.55
N VAL A 81 21.42 6.47 8.82
CA VAL A 81 22.45 5.59 8.23
C VAL A 81 23.27 6.33 7.16
N LEU A 82 22.62 7.10 6.28
CA LEU A 82 23.33 7.84 5.22
C LEU A 82 24.21 8.99 5.74
N LYS A 83 23.98 9.48 6.96
CA LYS A 83 24.81 10.51 7.60
C LYS A 83 26.10 9.98 8.23
N ARG A 84 26.29 8.65 8.29
CA ARG A 84 27.50 8.05 8.88
C ARG A 84 28.67 8.06 7.91
N ASN A 85 29.88 8.23 8.43
CA ASN A 85 31.11 8.19 7.62
C ASN A 85 31.35 6.84 6.94
N LYS A 86 30.87 5.75 7.56
CA LYS A 86 30.92 4.39 7.01
C LYS A 86 29.57 3.72 7.24
N ILE A 87 29.01 3.12 6.19
CA ILE A 87 27.76 2.35 6.26
C ILE A 87 28.13 0.88 6.42
N GLU A 88 27.76 0.30 7.55
CA GLU A 88 28.05 -1.11 7.82
C GLU A 88 26.94 -2.03 7.36
N ARG A 89 27.26 -3.31 7.17
CA ARG A 89 26.25 -4.33 6.83
C ARG A 89 25.15 -4.41 7.89
N LEU A 90 25.50 -4.25 9.17
CA LEU A 90 24.53 -4.24 10.28
C LEU A 90 23.52 -3.09 10.16
N ASP A 91 23.92 -1.95 9.61
CA ASP A 91 23.03 -0.81 9.40
C ASP A 91 21.96 -1.12 8.35
N LEU A 92 22.37 -1.77 7.26
CA LEU A 92 21.46 -2.21 6.21
C LEU A 92 20.48 -3.28 6.71
N LEU A 93 20.97 -4.24 7.52
CA LEU A 93 20.12 -5.25 8.17
C LEU A 93 19.14 -4.63 9.16
N ALA A 94 19.56 -3.61 9.92
CA ALA A 94 18.69 -2.88 10.84
C ALA A 94 17.56 -2.16 10.08
N LEU A 95 17.87 -1.49 8.97
CA LEU A 95 16.84 -0.88 8.10
C LEU A 95 15.85 -1.93 7.60
N GLN A 96 16.34 -3.08 7.11
CA GLN A 96 15.47 -4.16 6.63
C GLN A 96 14.56 -4.72 7.75
N SER A 97 15.08 -4.89 8.97
CA SER A 97 14.26 -5.31 10.11
C SER A 97 13.18 -4.28 10.49
N GLY A 98 13.45 -3.00 10.27
CA GLY A 98 12.50 -1.92 10.47
C GLY A 98 11.30 -1.98 9.52
N GLU A 99 11.49 -2.47 8.29
CA GLU A 99 10.41 -2.67 7.31
C GLU A 99 9.37 -3.70 7.79
N ALA A 100 9.79 -4.75 8.49
CA ALA A 100 8.86 -5.70 9.12
C ALA A 100 7.92 -5.01 10.12
N GLY A 101 8.41 -4.00 10.85
CA GLY A 101 7.60 -3.18 11.74
C GLY A 101 6.55 -2.34 11.01
N VAL A 102 6.86 -1.88 9.79
CA VAL A 102 5.92 -1.15 8.93
C VAL A 102 4.83 -2.10 8.43
N TYR A 103 5.18 -3.29 7.93
CA TYR A 103 4.19 -4.28 7.48
C TYR A 103 3.19 -4.67 8.56
N ARG A 104 3.64 -4.90 9.80
CA ARG A 104 2.73 -5.19 10.92
C ARG A 104 1.77 -4.05 11.21
N SER A 105 2.24 -2.81 11.10
CA SER A 105 1.41 -1.63 11.35
C SER A 105 0.43 -1.38 10.21
N GLN A 106 0.83 -1.62 8.95
CA GLN A 106 -0.06 -1.64 7.79
C GLN A 106 -1.17 -2.70 7.94
N ASN A 107 -0.81 -3.90 8.42
CA ASN A 107 -1.77 -4.98 8.65
C ASN A 107 -2.84 -4.58 9.68
N ARG A 108 -2.42 -4.04 10.83
CA ARG A 108 -3.35 -3.52 11.86
C ARG A 108 -4.27 -2.45 11.30
N TYR A 109 -3.72 -1.50 10.53
CA TYR A 109 -4.49 -0.44 9.89
C TYR A 109 -5.52 -0.99 8.88
N PHE A 110 -5.15 -1.91 7.99
CA PHE A 110 -6.08 -2.51 7.03
C PHE A 110 -7.20 -3.30 7.71
N ARG A 111 -6.89 -4.04 8.79
CA ARG A 111 -7.92 -4.73 9.59
C ARG A 111 -8.87 -3.76 10.28
N ALA A 112 -8.35 -2.70 10.90
CA ALA A 112 -9.19 -1.66 11.51
C ALA A 112 -10.09 -0.98 10.46
N ARG A 113 -9.53 -0.64 9.29
CA ARG A 113 -10.26 -0.04 8.17
C ARG A 113 -11.35 -0.98 7.64
N HIS A 114 -11.06 -2.27 7.51
CA HIS A 114 -12.04 -3.27 7.09
C HIS A 114 -13.22 -3.33 8.05
N ASN A 115 -12.96 -3.34 9.36
CA ASN A 115 -14.01 -3.34 10.38
C ASN A 115 -14.87 -2.07 10.32
N SER A 116 -14.23 -0.90 10.17
CA SER A 116 -14.90 0.39 10.02
C SER A 116 -15.83 0.43 8.80
N ILE A 117 -15.32 0.00 7.64
CA ILE A 117 -16.09 -0.04 6.39
C ILE A 117 -17.24 -1.05 6.48
N ARG A 118 -17.03 -2.19 7.15
CA ARG A 118 -18.08 -3.20 7.32
C ARG A 118 -19.27 -2.64 8.09
N LEU A 119 -19.01 -1.91 9.18
CA LEU A 119 -20.06 -1.23 9.95
C LEU A 119 -20.76 -0.14 9.12
N LEU A 120 -19.99 0.64 8.35
CA LEU A 120 -20.54 1.66 7.45
C LEU A 120 -21.47 1.04 6.40
N VAL A 121 -21.06 -0.05 5.74
CA VAL A 121 -21.88 -0.77 4.74
C VAL A 121 -23.16 -1.31 5.38
N GLN A 122 -23.10 -1.85 6.60
CA GLN A 122 -24.29 -2.30 7.33
C GLN A 122 -25.27 -1.14 7.59
N ASN A 123 -24.76 -0.01 8.06
CA ASN A 123 -25.57 1.19 8.32
C ASN A 123 -26.19 1.76 7.03
N MET A 124 -25.43 1.83 5.95
CA MET A 124 -25.91 2.28 4.63
C MET A 124 -27.01 1.37 4.08
N LYS A 125 -26.87 0.04 4.21
CA LYS A 125 -27.92 -0.91 3.83
C LYS A 125 -29.19 -0.75 4.67
N ALA A 126 -29.05 -0.56 5.97
CA ALA A 126 -30.20 -0.32 6.86
C ALA A 126 -30.93 0.98 6.49
N ALA A 127 -30.18 2.05 6.19
CA ALA A 127 -30.75 3.32 5.71
C ALA A 127 -31.50 3.14 4.38
N GLN A 128 -30.89 2.44 3.42
CA GLN A 128 -31.52 2.12 2.14
C GLN A 128 -32.82 1.33 2.30
N GLN A 129 -32.88 0.36 3.23
CA GLN A 129 -34.09 -0.42 3.51
C GLN A 129 -35.20 0.43 4.13
N LYS A 130 -34.87 1.30 5.09
CA LYS A 130 -35.84 2.24 5.70
C LYS A 130 -36.41 3.21 4.65
N GLU A 131 -35.58 3.68 3.74
CA GLU A 131 -36.04 4.58 2.68
C GLU A 131 -36.99 3.86 1.71
N LYS A 132 -36.67 2.62 1.32
CA LYS A 132 -37.53 1.78 0.47
C LYS A 132 -38.88 1.46 1.12
N SER A 133 -38.93 1.23 2.44
CA SER A 133 -40.20 0.98 3.13
C SER A 133 -41.05 2.24 3.29
N SER A 134 -40.42 3.43 3.37
CA SER A 134 -41.11 4.73 3.44
C SER A 134 -41.65 5.23 2.09
N LYS A 135 -40.92 5.02 0.99
CA LYS A 135 -41.29 5.46 -0.36
C LYS A 135 -42.01 4.33 -1.12
N LYS A 136 -43.27 4.05 -0.75
CA LYS A 136 -44.07 2.95 -1.32
C LYS A 136 -44.24 2.96 -2.86
N PHE A 137 -43.93 4.05 -3.58
CA PHE A 137 -44.24 4.18 -5.02
C PHE A 137 -43.19 4.91 -5.90
N ALA A 138 -42.00 5.27 -5.39
CA ALA A 138 -41.00 5.96 -6.22
C ALA A 138 -39.94 4.98 -6.76
N LYS A 139 -39.89 4.81 -8.10
CA LYS A 139 -38.85 4.04 -8.83
C LYS A 139 -37.51 4.80 -8.96
N THR A 140 -37.17 5.68 -8.02
CA THR A 140 -35.89 6.40 -8.07
C THR A 140 -34.79 5.60 -7.37
N ALA A 141 -33.64 5.49 -8.03
CA ALA A 141 -32.47 4.85 -7.45
C ALA A 141 -32.05 5.60 -6.17
N TRP A 142 -31.59 4.84 -5.17
CA TRP A 142 -31.11 5.42 -3.92
C TRP A 142 -29.88 6.31 -4.18
N SER A 143 -29.89 7.57 -3.74
CA SER A 143 -28.80 8.53 -4.04
C SER A 143 -27.42 8.04 -3.57
N GLY A 144 -27.37 7.25 -2.50
CA GLY A 144 -26.12 6.64 -2.00
C GLY A 144 -25.68 5.34 -2.69
N ALA A 145 -26.34 4.89 -3.78
CA ALA A 145 -26.09 3.57 -4.36
C ALA A 145 -24.64 3.38 -4.85
N LEU A 146 -24.06 4.37 -5.53
CA LEU A 146 -22.67 4.32 -6.00
C LEU A 146 -21.68 4.30 -4.83
N LEU A 147 -21.93 5.10 -3.79
CA LEU A 147 -21.09 5.13 -2.59
C LEU A 147 -21.14 3.80 -1.81
N LEU A 148 -22.32 3.16 -1.75
CA LEU A 148 -22.45 1.83 -1.16
C LEU A 148 -21.72 0.78 -2.00
N ASN A 149 -21.85 0.81 -3.33
CA ASN A 149 -21.09 -0.08 -4.21
C ASN A 149 -19.58 0.08 -4.02
N TYR A 150 -19.10 1.32 -3.92
CA TYR A 150 -17.70 1.62 -3.62
C TYR A 150 -17.26 0.96 -2.31
N TYR A 151 -17.98 1.18 -1.21
CA TYR A 151 -17.59 0.61 0.09
C TYR A 151 -17.74 -0.91 0.15
N GLN A 152 -18.70 -1.49 -0.57
CA GLN A 152 -18.79 -2.94 -0.73
C GLN A 152 -17.59 -3.51 -1.49
N TYR A 153 -17.14 -2.84 -2.56
CA TYR A 153 -15.93 -3.21 -3.26
C TYR A 153 -14.69 -3.06 -2.37
N GLN A 154 -14.60 -1.99 -1.57
CA GLN A 154 -13.50 -1.77 -0.62
C GLN A 154 -13.34 -2.92 0.39
N LEU A 155 -14.42 -3.61 0.78
CA LEU A 155 -14.32 -4.79 1.66
C LEU A 155 -13.55 -5.94 0.99
N ASN A 156 -13.87 -6.25 -0.27
CA ASN A 156 -13.15 -7.27 -1.04
C ASN A 156 -11.70 -6.86 -1.25
N LEU A 157 -11.49 -5.61 -1.66
CA LEU A 157 -10.17 -5.03 -1.88
C LEU A 157 -9.29 -5.13 -0.62
N LEU A 158 -9.80 -4.77 0.56
CA LEU A 158 -9.00 -4.83 1.79
C LEU A 158 -8.61 -6.26 2.17
N ASN A 159 -9.46 -7.25 1.88
CA ASN A 159 -9.07 -8.65 2.07
C ASN A 159 -7.94 -9.05 1.12
N TRP A 160 -8.01 -8.63 -0.14
CA TRP A 160 -6.92 -8.87 -1.10
C TRP A 160 -5.64 -8.13 -0.73
N GLN A 161 -5.72 -6.89 -0.28
CA GLN A 161 -4.56 -6.11 0.17
C GLN A 161 -3.91 -6.72 1.42
N LEU A 162 -4.68 -7.39 2.29
CA LEU A 162 -4.12 -8.16 3.41
C LEU A 162 -3.36 -9.41 2.93
N GLU A 163 -3.87 -10.12 1.92
CA GLU A 163 -3.15 -11.24 1.27
C GLU A 163 -1.88 -10.73 0.55
N GLU A 164 -1.98 -9.61 -0.16
CA GLU A 164 -0.87 -8.94 -0.84
C GLU A 164 0.23 -8.56 0.15
N LEU A 165 -0.14 -7.93 1.27
CA LEU A 165 0.78 -7.53 2.34
C LEU A 165 1.52 -8.73 2.93
N SER A 166 0.82 -9.85 3.12
CA SER A 166 1.43 -11.10 3.57
C SER A 166 2.45 -11.63 2.56
N CYS A 167 2.14 -11.54 1.26
CA CYS A 167 3.09 -11.94 0.21
C CYS A 167 4.29 -11.00 0.15
N ALA A 168 4.08 -9.69 0.31
CA ALA A 168 5.15 -8.68 0.32
C ALA A 168 6.12 -8.92 1.49
N GLU A 169 5.61 -9.18 2.70
CA GLU A 169 6.44 -9.53 3.86
C GLU A 169 7.29 -10.79 3.60
N LYS A 170 6.68 -11.83 3.02
CA LYS A 170 7.40 -13.06 2.63
C LYS A 170 8.46 -12.81 1.56
N LEU A 171 8.18 -11.96 0.57
CA LEU A 171 9.16 -11.60 -0.47
C LEU A 171 10.33 -10.81 0.11
N THR A 172 10.08 -9.91 1.06
CA THR A 172 11.15 -9.19 1.76
C THR A 172 12.04 -10.15 2.55
N LEU A 173 11.45 -11.11 3.26
CA LEU A 173 12.21 -12.18 3.92
C LEU A 173 13.01 -13.04 2.93
N ALA A 174 12.40 -13.37 1.78
CA ALA A 174 13.03 -14.13 0.71
C ALA A 174 14.24 -13.39 0.13
N LEU A 175 14.10 -12.10 -0.19
CA LEU A 175 15.20 -11.24 -0.65
C LEU A 175 16.32 -11.14 0.38
N ASN A 176 15.98 -11.06 1.67
CA ASN A 176 16.98 -11.05 2.74
C ASN A 176 17.74 -12.37 2.79
N ASN A 177 17.07 -13.51 2.68
CA ASN A 177 17.71 -14.82 2.61
C ASN A 177 18.63 -14.93 1.38
N LEU A 178 18.18 -14.48 0.20
CA LEU A 178 18.99 -14.46 -1.01
C LEU A 178 20.25 -13.60 -0.86
N SER A 179 20.14 -12.42 -0.21
CA SER A 179 21.29 -11.55 0.07
C SER A 179 22.33 -12.18 1.00
N GLN A 180 21.93 -13.19 1.77
CA GLN A 180 22.79 -13.96 2.66
C GLN A 180 23.23 -15.30 2.04
N GLY A 181 22.90 -15.56 0.77
CA GLY A 181 23.22 -16.82 0.09
C GLY A 181 22.37 -18.01 0.51
N LYS A 182 21.24 -17.79 1.20
CA LYS A 182 20.32 -18.84 1.68
C LYS A 182 19.21 -19.11 0.65
N LYS A 183 18.62 -20.31 0.70
CA LYS A 183 17.39 -20.65 -0.04
C LYS A 183 16.21 -19.81 0.46
N ALA A 184 15.31 -19.45 -0.44
CA ALA A 184 14.27 -18.45 -0.20
C ALA A 184 12.86 -18.86 -0.67
N HIS A 185 12.72 -19.99 -1.39
CA HIS A 185 11.44 -20.58 -1.81
C HIS A 185 10.52 -19.61 -2.55
N CYS A 186 11.10 -18.74 -3.39
CA CYS A 186 10.44 -17.59 -3.98
C CYS A 186 9.31 -17.99 -4.94
N SER A 187 9.44 -19.13 -5.63
CA SER A 187 8.44 -19.65 -6.57
C SER A 187 7.09 -19.91 -5.91
N ALA A 188 7.08 -20.38 -4.65
CA ALA A 188 5.84 -20.61 -3.91
C ALA A 188 5.12 -19.29 -3.59
N ILE A 189 5.88 -18.22 -3.31
CA ILE A 189 5.33 -16.89 -3.05
C ILE A 189 4.77 -16.29 -4.35
N ALA A 190 5.49 -16.42 -5.48
CA ALA A 190 4.99 -15.98 -6.78
C ALA A 190 3.68 -16.68 -7.18
N ALA A 191 3.53 -17.98 -6.87
CA ALA A 191 2.28 -18.71 -7.08
C ALA A 191 1.12 -18.17 -6.22
N GLN A 192 1.38 -17.77 -4.97
CA GLN A 192 0.37 -17.12 -4.11
C GLN A 192 -0.11 -15.80 -4.73
N VAL A 193 0.82 -14.96 -5.22
CA VAL A 193 0.48 -13.69 -5.88
C VAL A 193 -0.33 -13.94 -7.17
N LYS A 194 0.02 -14.97 -7.95
CA LYS A 194 -0.74 -15.39 -9.14
C LYS A 194 -2.19 -15.78 -8.80
N ASN A 195 -2.37 -16.50 -7.70
CA ASN A 195 -3.71 -16.90 -7.25
C ASN A 195 -4.52 -15.68 -6.78
N LEU A 196 -3.89 -14.71 -6.11
CA LEU A 196 -4.53 -13.45 -5.75
C LEU A 196 -4.97 -12.66 -6.98
N GLN A 197 -4.14 -12.58 -8.02
CA GLN A 197 -4.50 -11.98 -9.31
C GLN A 197 -5.72 -12.65 -9.93
N LYS A 198 -5.79 -13.99 -9.92
CA LYS A 198 -6.96 -14.74 -10.42
C LYS A 198 -8.23 -14.43 -9.62
N LYS A 199 -8.15 -14.38 -8.29
CA LYS A 199 -9.28 -14.02 -7.42
C LYS A 199 -9.83 -12.63 -7.77
N CYS A 200 -8.96 -11.64 -7.96
CA CYS A 200 -9.35 -10.28 -8.36
C CYS A 200 -10.01 -10.28 -9.75
N ALA A 201 -9.44 -11.00 -10.73
CA ALA A 201 -9.99 -11.07 -12.07
C ALA A 201 -11.42 -11.64 -12.11
N GLN A 202 -11.65 -12.71 -11.33
CA GLN A 202 -12.95 -13.41 -11.24
C GLN A 202 -14.04 -12.60 -10.51
N ASN A 203 -13.67 -11.61 -9.70
CA ASN A 203 -14.63 -10.79 -8.97
C ASN A 203 -15.35 -9.81 -9.93
N SER A 204 -16.68 -9.78 -9.93
CA SER A 204 -17.43 -8.80 -10.70
C SER A 204 -17.27 -7.40 -10.09
N ALA A 205 -16.97 -6.40 -10.94
CA ALA A 205 -17.00 -5.02 -10.50
C ALA A 205 -18.45 -4.60 -10.23
N LEU A 206 -18.68 -3.92 -9.11
CA LEU A 206 -19.94 -3.24 -8.87
C LEU A 206 -19.98 -1.95 -9.70
N ALA A 207 -21.18 -1.52 -10.10
CA ALA A 207 -21.34 -0.31 -10.90
C ALA A 207 -20.64 0.89 -10.25
N GLY A 208 -19.78 1.58 -11.02
CA GLY A 208 -18.99 2.72 -10.58
C GLY A 208 -17.62 2.38 -10.00
N THR A 209 -17.24 1.10 -9.97
CA THR A 209 -15.94 0.63 -9.42
C THR A 209 -15.02 -0.02 -10.47
N GLU A 210 -15.41 0.01 -11.75
CA GLU A 210 -14.72 -0.65 -12.85
C GLU A 210 -13.28 -0.16 -13.00
N LYS A 211 -13.10 1.17 -13.08
CA LYS A 211 -11.77 1.80 -13.17
C LYS A 211 -10.88 1.42 -11.98
N LEU A 212 -11.47 1.30 -10.79
CA LEU A 212 -10.73 0.93 -9.59
C LEU A 212 -10.28 -0.54 -9.64
N LYS A 213 -11.17 -1.45 -10.08
CA LYS A 213 -10.83 -2.85 -10.30
C LYS A 213 -9.72 -3.02 -11.32
N ASP A 214 -9.80 -2.30 -12.44
CA ASP A 214 -8.79 -2.36 -13.50
C ASP A 214 -7.44 -1.88 -12.99
N ALA A 215 -7.41 -0.76 -12.26
CA ALA A 215 -6.20 -0.22 -11.67
C ALA A 215 -5.53 -1.20 -10.69
N TYR A 216 -6.32 -1.79 -9.79
CA TYR A 216 -5.80 -2.77 -8.84
C TYR A 216 -5.34 -4.06 -9.53
N SER A 217 -6.04 -4.48 -10.60
CA SER A 217 -5.62 -5.63 -11.40
C SER A 217 -4.27 -5.40 -12.09
N GLN A 218 -3.99 -4.17 -12.53
CA GLN A 218 -2.69 -3.78 -13.09
C GLN A 218 -1.59 -3.73 -12.03
N GLU A 219 -1.90 -3.26 -10.82
CA GLU A 219 -1.00 -3.33 -9.67
C GLU A 219 -0.63 -4.78 -9.33
N LEU A 220 -1.63 -5.66 -9.15
CA LEU A 220 -1.40 -7.09 -8.88
C LEU A 220 -0.61 -7.79 -9.99
N SER A 221 -0.85 -7.43 -11.25
CA SER A 221 -0.05 -7.93 -12.39
C SER A 221 1.41 -7.50 -12.28
N SER A 222 1.66 -6.25 -11.86
CA SER A 222 3.02 -5.75 -11.63
C SER A 222 3.67 -6.39 -10.41
N PHE A 223 2.90 -6.66 -9.36
CA PHE A 223 3.36 -7.35 -8.17
C PHE A 223 3.73 -8.80 -8.48
N TYR A 224 2.91 -9.50 -9.27
CA TYR A 224 3.23 -10.84 -9.76
C TYR A 224 4.53 -10.86 -10.56
N ARG A 225 4.71 -9.93 -11.51
CA ARG A 225 5.96 -9.81 -12.28
C ARG A 225 7.17 -9.53 -11.41
N PHE A 226 6.99 -8.76 -10.33
CA PHE A 226 8.05 -8.55 -9.34
C PHE A 226 8.37 -9.84 -8.58
N ALA A 227 7.36 -10.56 -8.09
CA ALA A 227 7.54 -11.84 -7.40
C ALA A 227 8.22 -12.89 -8.30
N GLU A 228 7.85 -12.96 -9.58
CA GLU A 228 8.53 -13.80 -10.57
C GLU A 228 9.99 -13.41 -10.76
N ALA A 229 10.30 -12.11 -10.83
CA ALA A 229 11.69 -11.66 -10.95
C ALA A 229 12.53 -12.05 -9.72
N VAL A 230 11.96 -11.99 -8.51
CA VAL A 230 12.62 -12.50 -7.29
C VAL A 230 12.87 -14.01 -7.39
N ALA A 231 11.89 -14.77 -7.90
CA ALA A 231 12.06 -16.22 -8.08
C ALA A 231 13.12 -16.59 -9.12
N ILE A 232 13.25 -15.80 -10.19
CA ILE A 232 14.32 -15.98 -11.17
C ILE A 232 15.69 -15.73 -10.53
N ILE A 233 15.83 -14.71 -9.69
CA ILE A 233 17.10 -14.40 -9.00
C ILE A 233 17.57 -15.54 -8.08
N GLU A 234 16.64 -16.32 -7.51
CA GLU A 234 16.99 -17.49 -6.72
C GLU A 234 17.78 -18.52 -7.55
N THR A 235 17.49 -18.63 -8.85
CA THR A 235 18.13 -19.59 -9.77
C THR A 235 19.21 -18.97 -10.67
N ASP A 236 19.09 -17.70 -11.02
CA ASP A 236 20.01 -16.96 -11.89
C ASP A 236 20.36 -15.59 -11.28
N LYS A 237 21.59 -15.47 -10.81
CA LYS A 237 22.13 -14.24 -10.18
C LYS A 237 22.83 -13.33 -11.19
N SER A 238 22.59 -13.50 -12.48
CA SER A 238 23.15 -12.64 -13.52
C SER A 238 22.74 -11.18 -13.33
N GLN A 239 23.55 -10.27 -13.89
CA GLN A 239 23.25 -8.84 -13.89
C GLN A 239 21.94 -8.52 -14.63
N ASP A 240 21.56 -9.34 -15.61
CA ASP A 240 20.32 -9.18 -16.35
C ASP A 240 19.10 -9.51 -15.48
N SER A 241 19.16 -10.60 -14.71
CA SER A 241 18.14 -10.98 -13.73
C SER A 241 17.97 -9.93 -12.61
N LEU A 242 19.07 -9.36 -12.11
CA LEU A 242 19.03 -8.23 -11.18
C LEU A 242 18.41 -6.98 -11.82
N SER A 243 18.77 -6.67 -13.07
CA SER A 243 18.20 -5.54 -13.82
C SER A 243 16.69 -5.69 -14.05
N ARG A 244 16.23 -6.92 -14.33
CA ARG A 244 14.81 -7.26 -14.44
C ARG A 244 14.06 -7.01 -13.12
N LEU A 245 14.60 -7.46 -11.99
CA LEU A 245 14.00 -7.20 -10.68
C LEU A 245 13.82 -5.70 -10.43
N TYR A 246 14.84 -4.89 -10.72
CA TYR A 246 14.76 -3.44 -10.53
C TYR A 246 13.71 -2.77 -11.42
N ARG A 247 13.57 -3.23 -12.67
CA ARG A 247 12.54 -2.75 -13.59
C ARG A 247 11.14 -3.12 -13.10
N CYS A 248 10.95 -4.35 -12.65
CA CYS A 248 9.68 -4.82 -12.08
C CYS A 248 9.32 -4.05 -10.80
N SER A 249 10.27 -3.81 -9.91
CA SER A 249 10.10 -3.00 -8.69
C SER A 249 9.64 -1.57 -9.02
N ALA A 250 10.29 -0.91 -9.99
CA ALA A 250 9.91 0.45 -10.39
C ALA A 250 8.51 0.49 -11.02
N ASN A 251 8.16 -0.51 -11.85
CA ASN A 251 6.84 -0.62 -12.43
C ASN A 251 5.76 -0.86 -11.37
N LEU A 252 6.03 -1.72 -10.37
CA LEU A 252 5.13 -1.94 -9.24
C LEU A 252 4.84 -0.63 -8.50
N GLN A 253 5.88 0.11 -8.11
CA GLN A 253 5.74 1.41 -7.44
C GLN A 253 4.90 2.40 -8.26
N LYS A 254 5.13 2.45 -9.58
CA LYS A 254 4.33 3.28 -10.49
C LYS A 254 2.85 2.89 -10.46
N LYS A 255 2.55 1.58 -10.55
CA LYS A 255 1.18 1.07 -10.58
C LYS A 255 0.46 1.18 -9.25
N SER A 256 1.14 0.98 -8.12
CA SER A 256 0.58 1.26 -6.79
C SER A 256 0.18 2.72 -6.62
N LYS A 257 1.00 3.66 -7.10
CA LYS A 257 0.67 5.09 -7.07
C LYS A 257 -0.52 5.44 -7.96
N GLU A 258 -0.59 4.83 -9.14
CA GLU A 258 -1.69 4.99 -10.09
C GLU A 258 -3.01 4.49 -9.49
N PHE A 259 -3.01 3.30 -8.89
CA PHE A 259 -4.13 2.74 -8.17
C PHE A 259 -4.60 3.66 -7.03
N GLU A 260 -3.70 4.14 -6.18
CA GLU A 260 -4.03 5.07 -5.09
C GLU A 260 -4.59 6.41 -5.60
N ASN A 261 -4.25 6.86 -6.81
CA ASN A 261 -4.89 8.02 -7.44
C ASN A 261 -6.32 7.69 -7.85
N ILE A 262 -6.51 6.59 -8.58
CA ILE A 262 -7.82 6.17 -9.08
C ILE A 262 -8.78 5.89 -7.93
N ASN A 263 -8.32 5.28 -6.84
CA ASN A 263 -9.13 5.04 -5.63
C ASN A 263 -9.71 6.33 -5.03
N ILE A 264 -8.90 7.41 -5.00
CA ILE A 264 -9.36 8.71 -4.51
C ILE A 264 -10.38 9.33 -5.46
N VAL A 265 -10.09 9.31 -6.78
CA VAL A 265 -10.99 9.88 -7.80
C VAL A 265 -12.35 9.17 -7.78
N VAL A 266 -12.37 7.84 -7.78
CA VAL A 266 -13.61 7.06 -7.75
C VAL A 266 -14.41 7.34 -6.47
N LEU A 267 -13.75 7.48 -5.31
CA LEU A 267 -14.42 7.88 -4.07
C LEU A 267 -15.04 9.29 -4.19
N GLN A 268 -14.31 10.25 -4.76
CA GLN A 268 -14.82 11.62 -4.97
C GLN A 268 -16.03 11.62 -5.90
N ASP A 269 -15.94 10.92 -7.04
CA ASP A 269 -17.05 10.77 -7.99
C ASP A 269 -18.28 10.17 -7.29
N CYS A 270 -18.08 9.16 -6.44
CA CYS A 270 -19.17 8.53 -5.68
C CYS A 270 -19.80 9.49 -4.66
N LEU A 271 -19.01 10.32 -3.99
CA LEU A 271 -19.49 11.32 -3.04
C LEU A 271 -20.29 12.44 -3.73
N GLU A 272 -19.77 12.98 -4.83
CA GLU A 272 -20.42 14.03 -5.61
C GLU A 272 -21.76 13.57 -6.19
N ASN A 273 -21.82 12.32 -6.66
CA ASN A 273 -23.08 11.75 -7.15
C ASN A 273 -24.07 11.41 -6.03
N SER A 274 -23.61 11.22 -4.79
CA SER A 274 -24.49 10.96 -3.65
C SER A 274 -25.12 12.23 -3.05
N GLN A 275 -24.62 13.40 -3.45
CA GLN A 275 -25.12 14.72 -3.03
C GLN A 275 -26.15 15.32 -4.00
N LYS A 276 -26.34 14.70 -5.17
CA LYS A 276 -27.34 15.07 -6.18
C LYS A 276 -28.64 14.29 -5.97
#